data_AF-A0A6A6IT90-F1
#
_entry.id   AF-A0A6A6IT90-F1
#
_cell.length_a   1.000
_cell.length_b   1.000
_cell.length_c   1.000
_cell.angle_alpha   90.00
_cell.angle_beta   90.00
_cell.angle_gamma   90.00
#
_symmetry.space_group_name_H-M   'P 1'
#
loop_
_entity.id
_entity.type
_entity.pdbx_description
1 polymer ?
#
loop_
_entity_poly.entity_id
_entity_poly.type
_entity_poly.pdbx_seq_one_letter_code
_entity_poly.pdbx_strand_id
1 'polypeptide(L)'
;MAPATIPVTLATIFPSLALAAVLARFIARRKKKMPLKLDDWVAVAALMVCIANGITLLVGATHGNVGKQMPLDSHGAPILTGKYRIFKKCVYAMEILTTVAIAIARFSILLFYHRIFIGRLFEAWVWALYFLNGAWGIAYTVVFIFPCNPIHSFWEYAQGPTVQHCVPTHIYEVYAIASIVIDVLMLIIPWPQVLGMMMSKREKAAVLSIFGLGTFVIGVAIAKAHEFFNVVDILKNGHYLSYDEVAALYYSLLESCVAVVCA
;
A
#
# COMPACT_ATOMS: atom_id res chain seq x y z
N MET A 1 -5.45 23.45 16.35
CA MET A 1 -5.37 24.09 15.02
C MET A 1 -4.40 23.41 14.03
N ALA A 2 -3.75 22.27 14.34
CA ALA A 2 -2.88 21.55 13.39
C ALA A 2 -3.40 20.22 12.72
N PRO A 3 -4.70 19.89 12.68
CA PRO A 3 -5.13 18.54 12.24
C PRO A 3 -4.99 18.24 10.72
N ALA A 4 -5.12 19.24 9.85
CA ALA A 4 -5.13 19.02 8.39
C ALA A 4 -3.76 19.13 7.71
N THR A 5 -2.73 19.59 8.42
CA THR A 5 -1.40 19.79 7.83
C THR A 5 -0.72 18.46 7.55
N ILE A 6 -0.86 17.49 8.46
CA ILE A 6 -0.27 16.15 8.33
C ILE A 6 -0.71 15.46 7.02
N PRO A 7 -2.01 15.24 6.75
CA PRO A 7 -2.42 14.52 5.54
C PRO A 7 -1.97 15.22 4.26
N VAL A 8 -1.98 16.56 4.22
CA VAL A 8 -1.52 17.35 3.07
C VAL A 8 -0.02 17.18 2.84
N THR A 9 0.78 17.23 3.91
CA THR A 9 2.23 17.02 3.85
C THR A 9 2.56 15.62 3.34
N LEU A 10 1.90 14.57 3.86
CA LEU A 10 2.16 13.20 3.42
C LEU A 10 1.73 12.98 1.96
N ALA A 11 0.55 13.48 1.59
CA ALA A 11 -0.01 13.37 0.24
C ALA A 11 0.81 14.08 -0.84
N THR A 12 1.67 15.03 -0.46
CA THR A 12 2.53 15.76 -1.40
C THR A 12 3.95 15.20 -1.42
N ILE A 13 4.54 14.92 -0.26
CA ILE A 13 5.94 14.46 -0.16
C ILE A 13 6.12 13.05 -0.74
N PHE A 14 5.29 12.09 -0.36
CA PHE A 14 5.54 10.68 -0.76
C PHE A 14 5.31 10.43 -2.25
N PRO A 15 4.23 10.92 -2.88
CA PRO A 15 4.09 10.80 -4.34
C PRO A 15 5.19 11.55 -5.10
N SER A 16 5.68 12.68 -4.58
CA SER A 16 6.81 13.40 -5.18
C SER A 16 8.11 12.60 -5.10
N LEU A 17 8.36 11.91 -3.99
CA LEU A 17 9.51 11.02 -3.85
C LEU A 17 9.42 9.82 -4.80
N ALA A 18 8.23 9.22 -4.93
CA ALA A 18 7.98 8.14 -5.89
C ALA A 18 8.21 8.61 -7.34
N LEU A 19 7.74 9.81 -7.69
CA LEU A 19 8.00 10.43 -8.99
C LEU A 19 9.50 10.62 -9.22
N ALA A 20 10.23 11.16 -8.25
CA ALA A 20 11.67 11.36 -8.34
C ALA A 20 12.42 10.03 -8.53
N ALA A 21 12.01 8.96 -7.83
CA ALA A 21 12.61 7.63 -7.98
C ALA A 21 12.39 7.05 -9.39
N VAL A 22 11.17 7.12 -9.92
CA VAL A 22 10.87 6.68 -11.29
C VAL A 22 11.66 7.51 -12.31
N LEU A 23 11.71 8.83 -12.16
CA LEU A 23 12.53 9.68 -13.05
C LEU A 23 14.02 9.32 -12.98
N ALA A 24 14.56 9.09 -11.77
CA ALA A 24 15.93 8.65 -11.59
C ALA A 24 16.20 7.30 -12.27
N ARG A 25 15.24 6.37 -12.25
CA ARG A 25 15.30 5.10 -12.98
C ARG A 25 15.44 5.32 -14.49
N PHE A 26 14.59 6.16 -15.09
CA PHE A 26 14.67 6.49 -16.51
C PHE A 26 16.00 7.17 -16.88
N ILE A 27 16.45 8.12 -16.07
CA ILE A 27 17.74 8.81 -16.26
C ILE A 27 18.90 7.80 -16.19
N ALA A 28 18.89 6.90 -15.20
CA ALA A 28 19.92 5.88 -15.04
C ALA A 28 19.97 4.92 -16.25
N ARG A 29 18.81 4.52 -16.78
CA ARG A 29 18.73 3.65 -17.97
C ARG A 29 19.22 4.36 -19.23
N ARG A 30 18.83 5.61 -19.44
CA ARG A 30 19.34 6.44 -20.55
C ARG A 30 20.85 6.60 -20.48
N LYS A 31 21.40 6.92 -19.30
CA LYS A 31 22.86 7.05 -19.08
C LYS A 31 23.61 5.74 -19.35
N LYS A 32 23.03 4.60 -19.00
CA LYS A 32 23.58 3.26 -19.28
C LYS A 32 23.28 2.74 -20.69
N LYS A 33 22.62 3.53 -21.55
CA LYS A 33 22.15 3.13 -22.90
C LYS A 33 21.38 1.80 -22.90
N MET A 34 20.63 1.55 -21.84
CA MET A 34 19.82 0.34 -21.70
C MET A 34 18.44 0.57 -22.34
N PRO A 35 17.90 -0.41 -23.09
CA PRO A 35 16.56 -0.28 -23.66
C PRO A 35 15.51 -0.21 -22.54
N LEU A 36 14.46 0.58 -22.77
CA LEU A 36 13.27 0.59 -21.93
C LEU A 36 12.54 -0.73 -22.10
N LYS A 37 12.08 -1.30 -20.99
CA LYS A 37 11.44 -2.61 -20.96
C LYS A 37 10.13 -2.54 -20.18
N LEU A 38 9.38 -3.65 -20.18
CA LEU A 38 8.07 -3.73 -19.53
C LEU A 38 8.13 -3.32 -18.05
N ASP A 39 9.21 -3.66 -17.33
CA ASP A 39 9.39 -3.28 -15.93
C ASP A 39 9.37 -1.76 -15.70
N ASP A 40 9.88 -0.97 -16.65
CA ASP A 40 9.87 0.50 -16.55
C ASP A 40 8.45 1.06 -16.68
N TRP A 41 7.64 0.49 -17.57
CA TRP A 41 6.25 0.91 -17.76
C TRP A 41 5.34 0.46 -16.61
N VAL A 42 5.60 -0.72 -16.04
CA VAL A 42 4.92 -1.21 -14.83
C VAL A 42 5.20 -0.28 -13.64
N ALA A 43 6.44 0.20 -13.48
CA ALA A 43 6.77 1.20 -12.45
C ALA A 43 6.04 2.54 -12.66
N VAL A 44 5.89 3.01 -13.91
CA VAL A 44 5.08 4.21 -14.22
C VAL A 44 3.60 4.00 -13.89
N ALA A 45 3.05 2.83 -14.20
CA ALA A 45 1.67 2.51 -13.84
C ALA A 45 1.48 2.55 -12.32
N ALA A 46 2.40 1.96 -11.55
CA ALA A 46 2.35 2.00 -10.09
C ALA A 46 2.43 3.45 -9.55
N LEU A 47 3.30 4.29 -10.13
CA LEU A 47 3.38 5.71 -9.79
C LEU A 47 2.07 6.45 -10.01
N MET A 48 1.38 6.20 -11.13
CA MET A 48 0.09 6.84 -11.41
C MET A 48 -0.95 6.48 -10.33
N VAL A 49 -0.95 5.24 -9.87
CA VAL A 49 -1.83 4.79 -8.78
C VAL A 49 -1.44 5.45 -7.45
N CYS A 50 -0.15 5.60 -7.13
CA CYS A 50 0.32 6.34 -5.95
C CYS A 50 -0.09 7.82 -5.96
N ILE A 51 -0.02 8.48 -7.13
CA ILE A 51 -0.48 9.86 -7.28
C ILE A 51 -2.00 9.95 -7.04
N ALA A 52 -2.78 9.02 -7.60
CA ALA A 52 -4.21 8.94 -7.34
C ALA A 52 -4.52 8.73 -5.84
N ASN A 53 -3.70 7.95 -5.15
CA ASN A 53 -3.81 7.74 -3.71
C ASN A 53 -3.53 9.02 -2.90
N GLY A 54 -2.50 9.77 -3.29
CA GLY A 54 -2.21 11.09 -2.72
C GLY A 54 -3.34 12.11 -2.95
N ILE A 55 -3.89 12.15 -4.17
CA ILE A 55 -5.06 13.00 -4.49
C ILE A 55 -6.26 12.61 -3.61
N THR A 56 -6.51 11.31 -3.43
CA THR A 56 -7.60 10.81 -2.58
C THR A 56 -7.43 11.26 -1.13
N LEU A 57 -6.20 11.21 -0.59
CA LEU A 57 -5.90 11.70 0.76
C LEU A 57 -6.10 13.23 0.87
N LEU A 58 -5.74 14.00 -0.15
CA LEU A 58 -5.99 15.45 -0.20
C LEU A 58 -7.49 15.79 -0.21
N VAL A 59 -8.28 15.05 -1.00
CA VAL A 59 -9.75 15.20 -1.01
C VAL A 59 -10.32 14.87 0.37
N GLY A 60 -9.85 13.81 1.01
CA GLY A 60 -10.23 13.45 2.37
C GLY A 60 -9.88 14.55 3.40
N ALA A 61 -8.70 15.16 3.29
CA ALA A 61 -8.25 16.22 4.19
C ALA A 61 -9.05 17.52 4.05
N THR A 62 -9.37 17.88 2.81
CA THR A 62 -10.06 19.12 2.47
C THR A 62 -11.57 19.03 2.66
N HIS A 63 -12.18 17.92 2.25
CA HIS A 63 -13.63 17.75 2.21
C HIS A 63 -14.19 16.71 3.20
N GLY A 64 -13.38 15.71 3.59
CA GLY A 64 -13.79 14.59 4.44
C GLY A 64 -13.44 14.72 5.93
N ASN A 65 -12.87 15.85 6.38
CA ASN A 65 -12.33 15.99 7.75
C ASN A 65 -11.22 14.99 8.11
N VAL A 66 -10.51 14.36 7.15
CA VAL A 66 -9.32 13.54 7.47
C VAL A 66 -8.32 14.39 8.27
N GLY A 67 -7.83 13.82 9.36
CA GLY A 67 -6.92 14.47 10.30
C GLY A 67 -7.62 15.36 11.33
N LYS A 68 -8.90 15.71 11.16
CA LYS A 68 -9.70 16.55 12.08
C LYS A 68 -10.65 15.68 12.92
N GLN A 69 -10.94 16.12 14.13
CA GLN A 69 -11.95 15.46 14.98
C GLN A 69 -13.33 15.51 14.29
N MET A 70 -13.97 14.34 14.17
CA MET A 70 -15.32 14.23 13.64
C MET A 70 -16.35 14.52 14.73
N PRO A 71 -17.53 15.08 14.38
CA PRO A 71 -18.60 15.25 15.35
C PRO A 71 -19.07 13.88 15.83
N LEU A 72 -19.12 13.72 17.16
CA LEU A 72 -19.55 12.51 17.84
C LEU A 72 -20.93 12.75 18.47
N ASP A 73 -21.77 11.71 18.56
CA ASP A 73 -23.05 11.76 19.25
C ASP A 73 -22.89 11.66 20.78
N SER A 74 -24.00 11.66 21.51
CA SER A 74 -24.02 11.56 22.98
C SER A 74 -23.43 10.25 23.52
N HIS A 75 -23.36 9.21 22.69
CA HIS A 75 -22.74 7.94 23.03
C HIS A 75 -21.28 7.90 22.63
N GLY A 76 -20.79 8.86 21.85
CA GLY A 76 -19.43 8.95 21.33
C GLY A 76 -19.30 8.50 19.88
N ALA A 77 -20.37 8.03 19.23
CA ALA A 77 -20.32 7.51 17.86
C ALA A 77 -20.20 8.60 16.81
N PRO A 78 -19.48 8.37 15.69
CA PRO A 78 -19.38 9.36 14.63
C PRO A 78 -20.76 9.62 14.03
N ILE A 79 -21.16 10.89 14.02
CA ILE A 79 -22.42 11.32 13.42
C ILE A 79 -22.29 11.20 11.90
N LEU A 80 -23.27 10.54 11.27
CA LEU A 80 -23.34 10.37 9.83
C LEU A 80 -23.59 11.72 9.13
N THR A 81 -22.50 12.45 8.86
CA THR A 81 -22.51 13.72 8.12
C THR A 81 -22.06 13.51 6.67
N GLY A 82 -22.33 14.48 5.79
CA GLY A 82 -21.80 14.44 4.42
C GLY A 82 -20.26 14.33 4.38
N LYS A 83 -19.57 14.91 5.36
CA LYS A 83 -18.11 14.80 5.50
C LYS A 83 -17.65 13.40 5.89
N TYR A 84 -18.37 12.73 6.80
CA TYR A 84 -18.11 11.32 7.13
C TYR A 84 -18.27 10.41 5.90
N ARG A 85 -19.28 10.65 5.07
CA ARG A 85 -19.46 9.89 3.82
C ARG A 85 -18.28 10.08 2.87
N ILE A 86 -17.79 11.31 2.72
CA ILE A 86 -16.60 11.61 1.90
C ILE A 86 -15.38 10.90 2.47
N PHE A 87 -15.20 10.93 3.79
CA PHE A 87 -14.13 10.20 4.46
C PHE A 87 -14.16 8.71 4.17
N LYS A 88 -15.29 8.02 4.41
CA LYS A 88 -15.43 6.59 4.12
C LYS A 88 -15.23 6.27 2.64
N LYS A 89 -15.68 7.13 1.72
CA LYS A 89 -15.39 7.00 0.29
C LYS A 89 -13.89 7.12 -0.03
N CYS A 90 -13.16 7.99 0.69
CA CYS A 90 -11.71 8.08 0.56
C CYS A 90 -11.03 6.82 1.08
N VAL A 91 -11.43 6.31 2.26
CA VAL A 91 -10.92 5.03 2.81
C VAL A 91 -11.12 3.90 1.79
N TYR A 92 -12.34 3.76 1.28
CA TYR A 92 -12.70 2.78 0.24
C TYR A 92 -11.78 2.88 -0.99
N ALA A 93 -11.61 4.08 -1.53
CA ALA A 93 -10.76 4.29 -2.70
C ALA A 93 -9.29 4.00 -2.40
N MET A 94 -8.79 4.43 -1.24
CA MET A 94 -7.39 4.22 -0.85
C MET A 94 -7.05 2.74 -0.66
N GLU A 95 -7.93 1.93 -0.07
CA GLU A 95 -7.68 0.48 0.08
C GLU A 95 -7.51 -0.21 -1.28
N ILE A 96 -8.37 0.11 -2.24
CA ILE A 96 -8.27 -0.41 -3.61
C ILE A 96 -6.98 0.07 -4.28
N LEU A 97 -6.71 1.38 -4.26
CA LEU A 97 -5.56 1.98 -4.90
C LEU A 97 -4.24 1.48 -4.30
N THR A 98 -4.14 1.40 -2.97
CA THR A 98 -2.95 0.87 -2.28
C THR A 98 -2.71 -0.59 -2.65
N THR A 99 -3.74 -1.43 -2.64
CA THR A 99 -3.62 -2.87 -3.00
C THR A 99 -3.09 -3.03 -4.43
N VAL A 100 -3.67 -2.31 -5.37
CA VAL A 100 -3.27 -2.34 -6.78
C VAL A 100 -1.84 -1.79 -6.96
N ALA A 101 -1.51 -0.67 -6.33
CA ALA A 101 -0.17 -0.09 -6.40
C ALA A 101 0.91 -1.04 -5.91
N ILE A 102 0.70 -1.68 -4.75
CA ILE A 102 1.63 -2.65 -4.17
C ILE A 102 1.80 -3.85 -5.10
N ALA A 103 0.70 -4.42 -5.61
CA ALA A 103 0.76 -5.57 -6.50
C ALA A 103 1.56 -5.26 -7.79
N ILE A 104 1.32 -4.09 -8.41
CA ILE A 104 2.04 -3.65 -9.62
C ILE A 104 3.52 -3.38 -9.30
N ALA A 105 3.83 -2.71 -8.18
CA ALA A 105 5.20 -2.46 -7.77
C ALA A 105 5.97 -3.76 -7.54
N ARG A 106 5.36 -4.75 -6.86
CA ARG A 106 5.94 -6.08 -6.67
C ARG A 106 6.20 -6.79 -8.00
N PHE A 107 5.31 -6.68 -8.99
CA PHE A 107 5.55 -7.23 -10.32
C PHE A 107 6.77 -6.60 -11.02
N SER A 108 7.01 -5.29 -10.86
CA SER A 108 8.23 -4.63 -11.36
C SER A 108 9.49 -5.24 -10.74
N ILE A 109 9.48 -5.45 -9.42
CA ILE A 109 10.60 -6.06 -8.68
C ILE A 109 10.84 -7.51 -9.14
N LEU A 110 9.79 -8.31 -9.30
CA LEU A 110 9.92 -9.69 -9.77
C LEU A 110 10.44 -9.76 -11.21
N LEU A 111 10.03 -8.83 -12.09
CA LEU A 111 10.56 -8.73 -13.47
C LEU A 111 12.05 -8.41 -13.44
N PHE A 112 12.45 -7.54 -12.51
CA PHE A 112 13.84 -7.20 -12.29
C PHE A 112 14.66 -8.39 -11.74
N TYR A 113 14.10 -9.21 -10.85
CA TYR A 113 14.75 -10.41 -10.34
C TYR A 113 15.03 -11.45 -11.43
N HIS A 114 14.07 -11.72 -12.31
CA HIS A 114 14.30 -12.59 -13.48
C HIS A 114 15.42 -12.11 -14.40
N ARG A 115 15.71 -10.81 -14.40
CA ARG A 115 16.75 -10.24 -15.26
C ARG A 115 18.16 -10.38 -14.68
N ILE A 116 18.30 -10.30 -13.37
CA ILE A 116 19.61 -10.24 -12.70
C ILE A 116 20.09 -11.62 -12.29
N PHE A 117 19.19 -12.42 -11.73
CA PHE A 117 19.53 -13.70 -11.17
C PHE A 117 19.22 -14.80 -12.19
N ILE A 118 20.15 -15.73 -12.35
CA ILE A 118 20.04 -16.83 -13.30
C ILE A 118 20.10 -18.13 -12.49
N GLY A 119 19.12 -19.01 -12.64
CA GLY A 119 19.12 -20.32 -11.98
C GLY A 119 17.75 -20.96 -11.92
N ARG A 120 17.66 -22.24 -12.31
CA ARG A 120 16.37 -22.97 -12.42
C ARG A 120 15.54 -22.96 -11.14
N LEU A 121 16.18 -23.19 -9.99
CA LEU A 121 15.48 -23.17 -8.70
C LEU A 121 15.02 -21.76 -8.32
N PHE A 122 15.86 -20.76 -8.56
CA PHE A 122 15.50 -19.36 -8.30
C PHE A 122 14.34 -18.90 -9.20
N GLU A 123 14.38 -19.24 -10.49
CA GLU A 123 13.30 -18.96 -11.43
C GLU A 123 11.98 -19.60 -10.99
N ALA A 124 12.00 -20.84 -10.50
CA ALA A 124 10.80 -21.49 -9.96
C ALA A 124 10.22 -20.72 -8.76
N TRP A 125 11.06 -20.25 -7.84
CA TRP A 125 10.63 -19.42 -6.71
C TRP A 125 10.08 -18.06 -7.14
N VAL A 126 10.71 -17.40 -8.10
CA VAL A 126 10.20 -16.12 -8.63
C VAL A 126 8.85 -16.31 -9.31
N TRP A 127 8.67 -17.38 -10.10
CA TRP A 127 7.37 -17.71 -10.67
C TRP A 127 6.31 -17.98 -9.59
N ALA A 128 6.65 -18.72 -8.54
CA ALA A 128 5.73 -18.91 -7.41
C ALA A 128 5.31 -17.58 -6.77
N LEU A 129 6.26 -16.64 -6.61
CA LEU A 129 5.97 -15.29 -6.13
C LEU A 129 5.09 -14.47 -7.09
N TYR A 130 5.25 -14.63 -8.41
CA TYR A 130 4.35 -14.01 -9.39
C TYR A 130 2.90 -14.44 -9.18
N PHE A 131 2.68 -15.75 -9.08
CA PHE A 131 1.33 -16.29 -8.87
C PHE A 131 0.78 -15.88 -7.51
N LEU A 132 1.60 -15.93 -6.44
CA LEU A 132 1.19 -15.54 -5.10
C LEU A 132 0.81 -14.04 -5.02
N ASN A 133 1.65 -13.16 -5.57
CA ASN A 133 1.37 -11.71 -5.63
C ASN A 133 0.14 -11.41 -6.48
N GLY A 134 -0.01 -12.06 -7.63
CA GLY A 134 -1.18 -11.90 -8.49
C GLY A 134 -2.47 -12.37 -7.83
N ALA A 135 -2.44 -13.54 -7.19
CA ALA A 135 -3.59 -14.07 -6.45
C ALA A 135 -3.99 -13.14 -5.30
N TRP A 136 -3.01 -12.69 -4.50
CA TRP A 136 -3.24 -11.72 -3.42
C TRP A 136 -3.84 -10.41 -3.97
N GLY A 137 -3.21 -9.81 -4.97
CA GLY A 137 -3.64 -8.52 -5.53
C GLY A 137 -5.04 -8.59 -6.12
N ILE A 138 -5.36 -9.63 -6.90
CA ILE A 138 -6.68 -9.81 -7.51
C ILE A 138 -7.74 -10.09 -6.44
N ALA A 139 -7.49 -11.05 -5.54
CA ALA A 139 -8.47 -11.45 -4.53
C ALA A 139 -8.85 -10.28 -3.63
N TYR A 140 -7.87 -9.57 -3.08
CA TYR A 140 -8.14 -8.47 -2.16
C TYR A 140 -8.66 -7.22 -2.85
N THR A 141 -8.28 -6.97 -4.11
CA THR A 141 -8.94 -5.91 -4.90
C THR A 141 -10.43 -6.20 -5.06
N VAL A 142 -10.83 -7.44 -5.34
CA VAL A 142 -12.26 -7.82 -5.42
C VAL A 142 -12.95 -7.65 -4.08
N VAL A 143 -12.32 -8.08 -2.98
CA VAL A 143 -12.84 -7.88 -1.61
C VAL A 143 -13.07 -6.40 -1.32
N PHE A 144 -12.14 -5.52 -1.70
CA PHE A 144 -12.26 -4.09 -1.45
C PHE A 144 -13.17 -3.34 -2.43
N ILE A 145 -13.45 -3.90 -3.61
CA ILE A 145 -14.51 -3.41 -4.50
C ILE A 145 -15.89 -3.76 -3.93
N PHE A 146 -16.02 -4.92 -3.30
CA PHE A 146 -17.27 -5.41 -2.70
C PHE A 146 -17.15 -5.58 -1.18
N PRO A 147 -16.82 -4.51 -0.42
CA PRO A 147 -16.62 -4.62 1.02
C PRO A 147 -17.95 -4.85 1.75
N CYS A 148 -19.08 -4.51 1.14
CA CYS A 148 -20.43 -4.72 1.66
C CYS A 148 -21.41 -5.02 0.53
N ASN A 149 -22.51 -5.70 0.84
CA ASN A 149 -23.66 -5.88 -0.05
C ASN A 149 -24.94 -5.28 0.57
N PRO A 150 -25.47 -4.14 0.04
CA PRO A 150 -24.99 -3.39 -1.12
C PRO A 150 -23.77 -2.50 -0.81
N ILE A 151 -22.93 -2.21 -1.82
CA ILE A 151 -21.63 -1.49 -1.68
C ILE A 151 -21.79 -0.17 -0.92
N HIS A 152 -22.86 0.58 -1.18
CA HIS A 152 -23.10 1.89 -0.53
C HIS A 152 -23.23 1.80 0.99
N SER A 153 -23.51 0.61 1.54
CA SER A 153 -23.57 0.40 2.97
C SER A 153 -22.26 0.73 3.68
N PHE A 154 -21.12 0.64 2.99
CA PHE A 154 -19.81 0.98 3.56
C PHE A 154 -19.67 2.45 3.98
N TRP A 155 -20.37 3.37 3.32
CA TRP A 155 -20.30 4.81 3.62
C TRP A 155 -21.62 5.44 4.06
N GLU A 156 -22.73 4.68 4.07
CA GLU A 156 -24.04 5.18 4.49
C GLU A 156 -24.45 4.76 5.90
N TYR A 157 -23.78 3.76 6.49
CA TYR A 157 -24.05 3.35 7.86
C TYR A 157 -22.80 3.57 8.72
N ALA A 158 -22.96 4.34 9.81
CA ALA A 158 -21.95 4.44 10.86
C ALA A 158 -22.09 3.27 11.85
N GLN A 159 -23.33 2.79 12.08
CA GLN A 159 -23.71 1.62 12.88
C GLN A 159 -25.06 1.06 12.38
N GLY A 160 -25.29 -0.23 12.54
CA GLY A 160 -26.59 -0.85 12.31
C GLY A 160 -26.55 -2.33 11.88
N PRO A 161 -27.71 -3.02 11.84
CA PRO A 161 -27.82 -4.44 11.47
C PRO A 161 -27.33 -4.75 10.04
N THR A 162 -27.21 -3.74 9.16
CA THR A 162 -26.65 -3.85 7.81
C THR A 162 -25.14 -4.11 7.77
N VAL A 163 -24.42 -3.96 8.89
CA VAL A 163 -23.01 -4.37 9.00
C VAL A 163 -22.85 -5.89 8.85
N GLN A 164 -23.91 -6.69 9.03
CA GLN A 164 -23.88 -8.14 8.81
C GLN A 164 -23.64 -8.56 7.35
N HIS A 165 -23.79 -7.65 6.38
CA HIS A 165 -23.51 -7.91 4.97
C HIS A 165 -22.17 -7.34 4.49
N CYS A 166 -21.32 -6.89 5.41
CA CYS A 166 -19.96 -6.46 5.12
C CYS A 166 -18.94 -7.58 5.34
N VAL A 167 -17.82 -7.47 4.64
CA VAL A 167 -16.68 -8.36 4.79
C VAL A 167 -16.22 -8.33 6.25
N PRO A 168 -16.08 -9.49 6.91
CA PRO A 168 -15.63 -9.56 8.29
C PRO A 168 -14.25 -8.93 8.48
N THR A 169 -14.03 -8.29 9.64
CA THR A 169 -12.75 -7.64 9.98
C THR A 169 -11.54 -8.58 9.89
N HIS A 170 -11.69 -9.87 10.21
CA HIS A 170 -10.61 -10.85 10.13
C HIS A 170 -10.05 -11.01 8.70
N ILE A 171 -10.84 -10.74 7.64
CA ILE A 171 -10.34 -10.80 6.25
C ILE A 171 -9.31 -9.71 5.99
N TYR A 172 -9.47 -8.53 6.60
CA TYR A 172 -8.51 -7.43 6.51
C TYR A 172 -7.22 -7.73 7.30
N GLU A 173 -7.32 -8.47 8.41
CA GLU A 173 -6.16 -8.96 9.17
C GLU A 173 -5.34 -9.95 8.31
N VAL A 174 -6.02 -10.91 7.66
CA VAL A 174 -5.38 -11.87 6.75
C VAL A 174 -4.78 -11.16 5.54
N TYR A 175 -5.43 -10.12 5.00
CA TYR A 175 -4.87 -9.26 3.95
C TYR A 175 -3.51 -8.67 4.35
N ALA A 176 -3.45 -8.04 5.53
CA ALA A 176 -2.24 -7.39 6.03
C ALA A 176 -1.11 -8.41 6.29
N ILE A 177 -1.43 -9.53 6.94
CA ILE A 177 -0.47 -10.61 7.22
C ILE A 177 0.05 -11.21 5.90
N ALA A 178 -0.84 -11.52 4.96
CA ALA A 178 -0.44 -12.09 3.67
C ALA A 178 0.47 -11.13 2.88
N SER A 179 0.18 -9.81 2.94
CA SER A 179 1.03 -8.78 2.33
C SER A 179 2.46 -8.83 2.90
N ILE A 180 2.59 -8.81 4.23
CA ILE A 180 3.89 -8.85 4.92
C ILE A 180 4.65 -10.14 4.57
N VAL A 181 3.97 -11.29 4.56
CA VAL A 181 4.58 -12.58 4.20
C VAL A 181 5.15 -12.54 2.79
N ILE A 182 4.41 -11.99 1.82
CA ILE A 182 4.88 -11.85 0.43
C ILE A 182 6.15 -10.98 0.38
N ASP A 183 6.16 -9.84 1.07
CA ASP A 183 7.35 -8.96 1.09
C ASP A 183 8.56 -9.64 1.72
N VAL A 184 8.37 -10.37 2.82
CA VAL A 184 9.44 -11.14 3.47
C VAL A 184 9.99 -12.21 2.54
N LEU A 185 9.12 -12.94 1.82
CA LEU A 185 9.56 -13.95 0.85
C LEU A 185 10.33 -13.31 -0.31
N MET A 186 9.86 -12.18 -0.83
CA MET A 186 10.55 -11.41 -1.88
C MET A 186 11.93 -10.95 -1.42
N LEU A 187 12.12 -10.63 -0.14
CA LEU A 187 13.41 -10.27 0.43
C LEU A 187 14.34 -11.49 0.63
N ILE A 188 13.82 -12.61 1.15
CA ILE A 188 14.65 -13.77 1.53
C ILE A 188 15.11 -14.57 0.31
N ILE A 189 14.23 -14.79 -0.68
CA ILE A 189 14.50 -15.66 -1.84
C ILE A 189 15.77 -15.26 -2.63
N PRO A 190 16.01 -13.98 -2.95
CA PRO A 190 17.22 -13.57 -3.67
C PRO A 190 18.47 -13.47 -2.78
N TRP A 191 18.33 -13.53 -1.44
CA TRP A 191 19.46 -13.32 -0.51
C TRP A 191 20.63 -14.30 -0.74
N PRO A 192 20.43 -15.62 -0.88
CA PRO A 192 21.54 -16.55 -1.14
C PRO A 192 22.25 -16.27 -2.47
N GLN A 193 21.50 -15.85 -3.50
CA GLN A 193 22.06 -15.53 -4.82
C GLN A 193 22.93 -14.27 -4.76
N VAL A 194 22.53 -13.28 -3.96
CA VAL A 194 23.33 -12.06 -3.73
C VAL A 194 24.64 -12.35 -3.00
N LEU A 195 24.65 -13.30 -2.06
CA LEU A 195 25.86 -13.71 -1.36
C LEU A 195 26.83 -14.50 -2.25
N GLY A 196 26.30 -15.30 -3.19
CA GLY A 196 27.10 -16.16 -4.06
C GLY A 196 27.67 -15.50 -5.32
N MET A 197 27.15 -14.35 -5.76
CA MET A 197 27.61 -13.72 -7.00
C MET A 197 28.86 -12.84 -6.83
N MET A 198 29.84 -13.05 -7.72
CA MET A 198 31.00 -12.17 -7.92
C MET A 198 30.60 -10.89 -8.67
N MET A 199 29.81 -10.02 -8.03
CA MET A 199 29.40 -8.73 -8.58
C MET A 199 30.49 -7.66 -8.39
N SER A 200 30.53 -6.68 -9.29
CA SER A 200 31.35 -5.48 -9.05
C SER A 200 30.85 -4.73 -7.80
N LYS A 201 31.74 -4.02 -7.09
CA LYS A 201 31.37 -3.26 -5.87
C LYS A 201 30.16 -2.33 -6.09
N ARG A 202 30.03 -1.77 -7.31
CA ARG A 202 28.93 -0.87 -7.69
C ARG A 202 27.60 -1.60 -7.88
N GLU A 203 27.61 -2.79 -8.45
CA GLU A 203 26.41 -3.61 -8.63
C GLU A 203 25.95 -4.19 -7.30
N LYS A 204 26.91 -4.67 -6.48
CA LYS A 204 26.61 -5.15 -5.12
C LYS A 204 25.99 -4.06 -4.25
N ALA A 205 26.49 -2.83 -4.34
CA ALA A 205 25.89 -1.68 -3.65
C ALA A 205 24.45 -1.41 -4.11
N ALA A 206 24.18 -1.42 -5.43
CA ALA A 206 22.84 -1.21 -5.95
C ALA A 206 21.84 -2.30 -5.51
N VAL A 207 22.28 -3.56 -5.53
CA VAL A 207 21.48 -4.68 -5.03
C VAL A 207 21.19 -4.51 -3.54
N LEU A 208 22.21 -4.27 -2.70
CA LEU A 208 22.02 -4.05 -1.27
C LEU A 208 21.10 -2.85 -0.96
N SER A 209 21.15 -1.79 -1.76
CA SER A 209 20.21 -0.66 -1.63
C SER A 209 18.76 -1.09 -1.86
N ILE A 210 18.49 -1.91 -2.88
CA ILE A 210 17.14 -2.42 -3.16
C ILE A 210 16.64 -3.30 -2.00
N PHE A 211 17.49 -4.16 -1.46
CA PHE A 211 17.12 -4.97 -0.29
C PHE A 211 16.87 -4.11 0.95
N GLY A 212 17.71 -3.09 1.21
CA GLY A 212 17.50 -2.16 2.32
C GLY A 212 16.17 -1.42 2.22
N LEU A 213 15.80 -0.97 1.01
CA LEU A 213 14.50 -0.37 0.75
C LEU A 213 13.35 -1.38 0.92
N GLY A 214 13.53 -2.63 0.49
CA GLY A 214 12.57 -3.72 0.72
C GLY A 214 12.32 -3.99 2.21
N THR A 215 13.36 -4.00 3.04
CA THR A 215 13.21 -4.11 4.50
C THR A 215 12.43 -2.93 5.08
N PHE A 216 12.63 -1.73 4.55
CA PHE A 216 11.87 -0.55 4.97
C PHE A 216 10.38 -0.66 4.59
N VAL A 217 10.04 -1.19 3.41
CA VAL A 217 8.63 -1.49 3.02
C VAL A 217 7.98 -2.43 4.02
N ILE A 218 8.68 -3.50 4.43
CA ILE A 218 8.16 -4.46 5.42
C ILE A 218 7.86 -3.76 6.75
N GLY A 219 8.75 -2.88 7.22
CA GLY A 219 8.52 -2.10 8.45
C GLY A 219 7.28 -1.21 8.36
N VAL A 220 7.06 -0.58 7.21
CA VAL A 220 5.85 0.23 6.96
C VAL A 220 4.59 -0.64 6.93
N ALA A 221 4.64 -1.80 6.28
CA ALA A 221 3.53 -2.75 6.23
C ALA A 221 3.16 -3.28 7.63
N ILE A 222 4.16 -3.56 8.48
CA ILE A 222 3.94 -3.95 9.89
C ILE A 222 3.30 -2.81 10.67
N ALA A 223 3.77 -1.57 10.51
CA ALA A 223 3.19 -0.42 11.19
C ALA A 223 1.72 -0.20 10.78
N LYS A 224 1.42 -0.30 9.48
CA LYS A 224 0.05 -0.29 8.97
C LYS A 224 -0.81 -1.37 9.61
N ALA A 225 -0.31 -2.62 9.63
CA ALA A 225 -1.03 -3.73 10.20
C ALA A 225 -1.32 -3.49 11.70
N HIS A 226 -0.33 -3.00 12.45
CA HIS A 226 -0.49 -2.66 13.86
C HIS A 226 -1.59 -1.63 14.08
N GLU A 227 -1.60 -0.53 13.33
CA GLU A 227 -2.68 0.47 13.41
C GLU A 227 -4.05 -0.14 13.07
N PHE A 228 -4.10 -1.03 12.06
CA PHE A 228 -5.34 -1.72 11.72
C PHE A 228 -5.84 -2.63 12.86
N PHE A 229 -4.98 -3.41 13.50
CA PHE A 229 -5.34 -4.22 14.65
C PHE A 229 -5.81 -3.36 15.83
N ASN A 230 -5.13 -2.24 16.10
CA ASN A 230 -5.55 -1.29 17.13
C ASN A 230 -6.95 -0.75 16.85
N VAL A 231 -7.23 -0.35 15.60
CA VAL A 231 -8.57 0.10 15.16
C VAL A 231 -9.63 -0.97 15.42
N VAL A 232 -9.35 -2.22 15.05
CA VAL A 232 -10.28 -3.35 15.24
C VAL A 232 -10.55 -3.60 16.73
N ASP A 233 -9.54 -3.53 17.58
CA ASP A 233 -9.73 -3.75 19.02
C ASP A 233 -10.48 -2.60 19.70
N ILE A 234 -10.26 -1.36 19.26
CA ILE A 234 -11.05 -0.20 19.70
C ILE A 234 -12.54 -0.37 19.34
N LEU A 235 -12.84 -0.86 18.13
CA LEU A 235 -14.21 -1.18 17.70
C LEU A 235 -14.85 -2.25 18.59
N LYS A 236 -14.12 -3.33 18.90
CA LYS A 236 -14.63 -4.43 19.75
C LYS A 236 -14.94 -3.96 21.16
N ASN A 237 -14.17 -3.01 21.70
CA ASN A 237 -14.34 -2.48 23.04
C ASN A 237 -15.41 -1.38 23.14
N GLY A 238 -16.10 -1.03 22.04
CA GLY A 238 -17.18 -0.04 22.04
C GLY A 238 -16.70 1.42 22.09
N HIS A 239 -15.43 1.67 21.79
CA HIS A 239 -14.87 3.01 21.66
C HIS A 239 -14.93 3.47 20.20
N TYR A 240 -15.07 4.78 19.97
CA TYR A 240 -15.38 5.31 18.65
C TYR A 240 -14.19 5.93 17.95
N LEU A 241 -14.06 5.56 16.68
CA LEU A 241 -12.95 5.91 15.81
C LEU A 241 -13.22 7.18 15.04
N SER A 242 -12.53 8.24 15.44
CA SER A 242 -12.32 9.37 14.54
C SER A 242 -10.85 9.64 14.27
N TYR A 243 -9.93 9.22 15.16
CA TYR A 243 -8.49 9.47 15.01
C TYR A 243 -7.69 8.27 14.50
N ASP A 244 -7.99 7.03 14.93
CA ASP A 244 -7.09 5.90 14.62
C ASP A 244 -7.26 5.37 13.17
N GLU A 245 -8.47 5.45 12.58
CA GLU A 245 -8.66 5.12 11.15
C GLU A 245 -7.84 6.04 10.22
N VAL A 246 -7.52 7.26 10.67
CA VAL A 246 -6.74 8.21 9.88
C VAL A 246 -5.27 7.80 9.78
N ALA A 247 -4.71 7.19 10.84
CA ALA A 247 -3.34 6.69 10.83
C ALA A 247 -3.16 5.57 9.79
N ALA A 248 -4.13 4.66 9.68
CA ALA A 248 -4.11 3.59 8.68
C ALA A 248 -4.07 4.12 7.23
N LEU A 249 -4.73 5.26 6.94
CA LEU A 249 -4.65 5.91 5.63
C LEU A 249 -3.25 6.47 5.33
N TYR A 250 -2.59 7.02 6.34
CA TYR A 250 -1.23 7.55 6.21
C TYR A 250 -0.24 6.43 5.91
N TYR A 251 -0.32 5.32 6.64
CA TYR A 251 0.52 4.16 6.39
C TYR A 251 0.20 3.50 5.04
N SER A 252 -1.05 3.49 4.59
CA SER A 252 -1.42 2.96 3.27
C SER A 252 -0.84 3.78 2.11
N LEU A 253 -0.81 5.12 2.23
CA LEU A 253 -0.13 5.96 1.26
C LEU A 253 1.38 5.72 1.29
N LEU A 254 1.97 5.70 2.49
CA LEU A 254 3.41 5.46 2.70
C LEU A 254 3.84 4.13 2.07
N GLU A 255 3.14 3.04 2.40
CA GLU A 255 3.41 1.69 1.91
C GLU A 255 3.42 1.65 0.39
N SER A 256 2.38 2.19 -0.26
CA SER A 256 2.30 2.23 -1.73
C SER A 256 3.43 3.04 -2.36
N CYS A 257 3.74 4.23 -1.83
CA CYS A 257 4.78 5.09 -2.40
C CYS A 257 6.18 4.49 -2.21
N VAL A 258 6.46 3.91 -1.04
CA VAL A 258 7.75 3.26 -0.78
C VAL A 258 7.91 2.01 -1.65
N ALA A 259 6.84 1.22 -1.85
CA ALA A 259 6.87 0.10 -2.78
C ALA A 259 7.25 0.55 -4.21
N VAL A 260 6.73 1.70 -4.67
CA VAL A 260 7.11 2.29 -5.98
C VAL A 260 8.55 2.78 -5.99
N VAL A 261 9.05 3.36 -4.89
CA VAL A 261 10.47 3.75 -4.78
C VAL A 261 11.41 2.54 -4.86
N CYS A 262 10.96 1.37 -4.37
CA CYS A 262 11.72 0.11 -4.45
C CYS A 262 11.72 -0.52 -5.86
N ALA A 263 10.69 -0.24 -6.66
CA ALA A 263 10.39 -0.90 -7.93
C ALA A 263 11.34 -0.55 -9.08
#